data_AF-A0A5K1EBU6-F1
#
_entry.id   AF-A0A5K1EBU6-F1
#
_cell.length_a   1.000
_cell.length_b   1.000
_cell.length_c   1.000
_cell.angle_alpha   90.00
_cell.angle_beta   90.00
_cell.angle_gamma   90.00
#
_symmetry.space_group_name_H-M   'P 1'
#
loop_
_entity.id
_entity.type
_entity.pdbx_description
1 polymer ?
#
loop_
_entity_poly.entity_id
_entity_poly.type
_entity_poly.pdbx_seq_one_letter_code
_entity_poly.pdbx_strand_id
1 'polypeptide(L)' 'GSKIFSAFINFLKSKDPSDATEQELINELKSFNDHIKEH' A
#
# COMPACT_ATOMS: atom_id res chain seq x y z
N GLY A 1 -10.89 -7.72 1.95
CA GLY A 1 -10.86 -6.74 0.85
C GLY A 1 -9.57 -5.96 0.97
N SER A 2 -8.76 -5.95 -0.08
CA SER A 2 -7.44 -5.30 -0.08
C SER A 2 -7.57 -3.79 0.14
N LYS A 3 -6.77 -3.23 1.05
CA LYS A 3 -6.78 -1.80 1.42
C LYS A 3 -5.76 -0.99 0.61
N ILE A 4 -5.24 -1.56 -0.48
CA ILE A 4 -4.27 -0.94 -1.39
C ILE A 4 -4.68 0.47 -1.81
N PHE A 5 -5.95 0.66 -2.18
CA PHE A 5 -6.41 1.96 -2.67
C PHE A 5 -6.45 3.00 -1.54
N SER A 6 -6.83 2.61 -0.32
CA SER A 6 -6.76 3.52 0.84
C SER A 6 -5.33 3.87 1.22
N ALA A 7 -4.41 2.89 1.23
CA ALA A 7 -2.99 3.13 1.50
C ALA A 7 -2.36 4.03 0.42
N PHE A 8 -2.74 3.84 -0.85
CA PHE A 8 -2.29 4.66 -1.97
C PHE A 8 -2.76 6.11 -1.87
N ILE A 9 -4.04 6.31 -1.51
CA ILE A 9 -4.59 7.66 -1.29
C ILE A 9 -3.90 8.34 -0.10
N ASN A 10 -3.56 7.60 0.96
CA ASN A 10 -2.81 8.15 2.10
C ASN A 10 -1.37 8.50 1.71
N PHE A 11 -0.70 7.67 0.91
CA PHE A 11 0.61 7.97 0.35
C PHE A 11 0.61 9.25 -0.51
N LEU A 12 -0.38 9.42 -1.39
CA LEU A 12 -0.52 10.65 -2.19
C LEU A 12 -0.83 11.90 -1.36
N LYS A 13 -1.49 11.74 -0.21
CA LYS A 13 -1.80 12.84 0.69
C LYS A 13 -0.65 13.19 1.62
N SER A 14 0.25 12.25 1.89
CA SER A 14 1.44 12.51 2.67
C SER A 14 2.31 13.54 1.94
N LYS A 15 2.63 14.61 2.65
CA LYS A 15 3.58 15.64 2.19
C LYS A 15 4.97 15.43 2.78
N ASP A 16 5.08 14.49 3.73
CA ASP A 16 6.32 14.19 4.42
C ASP A 16 6.96 12.95 3.80
N PRO A 17 8.14 13.09 3.16
CA PRO A 17 8.86 11.95 2.59
C PRO A 17 9.37 10.96 3.66
N SER A 18 9.14 11.25 4.94
CA SER A 18 9.43 10.37 6.07
C SER A 18 8.19 9.66 6.63
N ASP A 19 7.00 9.91 6.06
CA ASP A 19 5.78 9.24 6.52
C ASP A 19 5.82 7.75 6.18
N ALA A 20 5.42 6.93 7.15
CA ALA A 20 5.32 5.48 7.02
C ALA A 20 4.27 5.01 5.98
N THR A 21 3.56 5.94 5.33
CA THR A 21 2.54 5.66 4.31
C THR A 21 3.10 4.96 3.07
N GLU A 22 4.35 5.22 2.71
CA GLU A 22 5.02 4.51 1.61
C GLU A 22 5.21 3.03 1.96
N GLN A 23 5.67 2.75 3.18
CA GLN A 23 5.91 1.39 3.66
C GLN A 23 4.59 0.60 3.79
N GLU A 24 3.51 1.27 4.25
CA GLU A 24 2.16 0.70 4.25
C GLU A 24 1.69 0.32 2.84
N LEU A 25 1.85 1.24 1.87
CA LEU A 25 1.48 0.99 0.48
C LEU A 25 2.23 -0.20 -0.12
N ILE A 26 3.54 -0.29 0.12
CA ILE A 26 4.38 -1.40 -0.34
C ILE A 26 3.92 -2.73 0.28
N ASN A 27 3.60 -2.74 1.57
CA ASN A 27 3.13 -3.94 2.26
C ASN A 27 1.78 -4.44 1.71
N GLU A 28 0.83 -3.52 1.47
CA GLU A 28 -0.45 -3.86 0.84
C GLU A 28 -0.23 -4.38 -0.60
N LEU A 29 0.67 -3.76 -1.37
CA LEU A 29 1.03 -4.21 -2.72
C LEU A 29 1.60 -5.62 -2.75
N LYS A 30 2.49 -5.95 -1.81
CA LYS A 30 3.02 -7.31 -1.65
C LYS A 30 1.91 -8.31 -1.33
N SER A 31 1.08 -8.00 -0.33
CA SER A 31 -0.02 -8.89 0.06
C SER A 31 -0.99 -9.16 -1.09
N PHE A 32 -1.28 -8.15 -1.91
CA PHE A 32 -2.12 -8.33 -3.10
C PHE A 32 -1.44 -9.12 -4.21
N ASN A 33 -0.15 -8.86 -4.48
CA ASN A 33 0.62 -9.64 -5.43
C ASN A 33 0.72 -11.12 -5.03
N ASP A 34 0.90 -11.40 -3.74
CA ASP A 34 0.93 -12.77 -3.22
C ASP A 34 -0.43 -13.45 -3.37
N HIS A 35 -1.52 -12.74 -3.09
CA HIS A 35 -2.88 -13.23 -3.34
C HIS A 35 -3.15 -13.53 -4.83
N ILE A 36 -2.60 -12.74 -5.75
CA ILE A 36 -2.69 -13.01 -7.20
C ILE A 36 -1.86 -14.23 -7.58
N LYS A 37 -0.68 -14.43 -6.99
CA LYS A 37 0.20 -15.56 -7.31
C LYS A 37 -0.26 -16.89 -6.73
N GLU A 38 -1.02 -16.87 -5.63
CA GLU A 38 -1.64 -18.06 -5.04
C GLU A 38 -2.85 -18.57 -5.85
N HIS A 39 -3.32 -17.82 -6.86
CA HIS A 39 -4.43 -18.17 -7.74
C HIS A 39 -4.01 -18.31 -9.20
#